data_AF-A0AAN9LLU6-F1
#
_entry.id   AF-A0AAN9LLU6-F1
#
_cell.length_a   1.000
_cell.length_b   1.000
_cell.length_c   1.000
_cell.angle_alpha   90.00
_cell.angle_beta   90.00
_cell.angle_gamma   90.00
#
_symmetry.space_group_name_H-M   'P 1'
#
loop_
_entity.id
_entity.type
_entity.pdbx_description
1 polymer ?
#
loop_
_entity_poly.entity_id
_entity_poly.type
_entity_poly.pdbx_seq_one_letter_code
_entity_poly.pdbx_strand_id
1 'polypeptide(L)'
;MDTSETFRKFKFKFRRRFALEFPEEENISPSFFALRSYGAIWAIAQAENESKGKFTLEEFSNRILSSKFDRLYGNTSFRNGKLWQSPTFDIINVIGLHSILKGWTQSPELGLSKNVLDTDTVYWPGGLHLIPKGWTHSYEGRSLKIGVLAKGAFTQFVDVNYNQSSNKPSFNGLSIMSSKQLLKNWTIICHMS
;
A
#
# COMPACT_ATOMS: atom_id res chain seq x y z
N MET A 1 -9.77 1.88 4.52
CA MET A 1 -10.74 1.01 3.80
C MET A 1 -12.13 1.59 4.04
N ASP A 2 -12.86 1.94 2.98
CA ASP A 2 -14.21 2.50 3.09
C ASP A 2 -15.14 1.53 3.85
N THR A 3 -15.72 2.00 4.97
CA THR A 3 -16.66 1.24 5.81
C THR A 3 -18.13 1.51 5.42
N SER A 4 -18.36 2.20 4.31
CA SER A 4 -19.71 2.51 3.84
C SER A 4 -20.58 1.27 3.69
N GLU A 5 -21.87 1.41 4.00
CA GLU A 5 -22.82 0.31 3.89
C GLU A 5 -22.92 -0.23 2.45
N THR A 6 -22.74 0.64 1.47
CA THR A 6 -22.73 0.30 0.04
C THR A 6 -21.54 -0.59 -0.31
N PHE A 7 -20.34 -0.26 0.20
CA PHE A 7 -19.15 -1.10 0.03
C PHE A 7 -19.32 -2.47 0.69
N ARG A 8 -19.89 -2.51 1.91
CA ARG A 8 -20.18 -3.78 2.61
C ARG A 8 -21.14 -4.67 1.81
N LYS A 9 -22.19 -4.11 1.23
CA LYS A 9 -23.16 -4.83 0.37
C LYS A 9 -22.50 -5.34 -0.91
N PHE A 10 -21.68 -4.53 -1.57
CA PHE A 10 -20.88 -4.95 -2.73
C PHE A 10 -19.96 -6.11 -2.37
N LYS A 11 -19.15 -5.96 -1.32
CA LYS A 11 -18.19 -6.98 -0.87
C LYS A 11 -18.88 -8.31 -0.56
N PHE A 12 -20.03 -8.28 0.11
CA PHE A 12 -20.81 -9.48 0.41
C PHE A 12 -21.29 -10.18 -0.87
N LYS A 13 -21.91 -9.44 -1.81
CA LYS A 13 -22.40 -10.00 -3.08
C LYS A 13 -21.27 -10.53 -3.96
N PHE A 14 -20.16 -9.80 -4.02
CA PHE A 14 -18.97 -10.20 -4.77
C PHE A 14 -18.42 -11.52 -4.23
N ARG A 15 -18.11 -11.59 -2.92
CA ARG A 15 -17.58 -12.80 -2.28
C ARG A 15 -18.45 -14.02 -2.52
N ARG A 16 -19.77 -13.86 -2.36
CA ARG A 16 -20.72 -14.96 -2.54
C ARG A 16 -20.71 -15.51 -3.98
N ARG A 17 -20.66 -14.64 -5.00
CA ARG A 17 -20.62 -15.11 -6.41
C ARG A 17 -19.24 -15.63 -6.78
N PHE A 18 -18.18 -14.91 -6.41
CA PHE A 18 -16.82 -15.26 -6.75
C PHE A 18 -16.42 -16.62 -6.17
N ALA A 19 -16.80 -16.93 -4.92
CA ALA A 19 -16.54 -18.24 -4.31
C ALA A 19 -17.30 -19.40 -4.96
N LEU A 20 -18.42 -19.13 -5.64
CA LEU A 20 -19.17 -20.16 -6.37
C LEU A 20 -18.59 -20.41 -7.76
N GLU A 21 -18.08 -19.37 -8.42
CA GLU A 21 -17.47 -19.46 -9.75
C GLU A 21 -16.03 -19.96 -9.70
N PHE A 22 -15.29 -19.62 -8.63
CA PHE A 22 -13.87 -19.92 -8.44
C PHE A 22 -13.65 -20.56 -7.05
N PRO A 23 -14.11 -21.80 -6.83
CA PRO A 23 -14.01 -22.47 -5.53
C PRO A 23 -12.57 -22.77 -5.08
N GLU A 24 -11.61 -22.82 -6.01
CA GLU A 24 -10.18 -23.02 -5.77
C GLU A 24 -9.45 -21.79 -5.24
N GLU A 25 -10.03 -20.60 -5.37
CA GLU A 25 -9.39 -19.34 -4.95
C GLU A 25 -9.47 -19.15 -3.43
N GLU A 26 -8.31 -19.08 -2.77
CA GLU A 26 -8.24 -18.84 -1.32
C GLU A 26 -8.69 -17.42 -0.95
N ASN A 27 -8.39 -16.43 -1.80
CA ASN A 27 -8.72 -15.03 -1.56
C ASN A 27 -9.93 -14.56 -2.34
N ILE A 28 -11.10 -14.71 -1.73
CA ILE A 28 -12.38 -14.28 -2.31
C ILE A 28 -12.67 -12.78 -2.14
N SER A 29 -11.75 -12.00 -1.54
CA SER A 29 -11.97 -10.57 -1.33
C SER A 29 -11.83 -9.80 -2.65
N PRO A 30 -12.71 -8.83 -2.95
CA PRO A 30 -12.60 -8.05 -4.17
C PRO A 30 -11.28 -7.28 -4.19
N SER A 31 -10.55 -7.41 -5.29
CA SER A 31 -9.37 -6.59 -5.55
C SER A 31 -9.79 -5.14 -5.86
N PHE A 32 -8.82 -4.23 -5.83
CA PHE A 32 -9.02 -2.86 -6.27
C PHE A 32 -9.48 -2.79 -7.75
N PHE A 33 -9.05 -3.72 -8.59
CA PHE A 33 -9.50 -3.83 -9.98
C PHE A 33 -10.96 -4.25 -10.09
N ALA A 34 -11.40 -5.23 -9.28
CA ALA A 34 -12.82 -5.62 -9.23
C ALA A 34 -13.71 -4.44 -8.85
N LEU A 35 -13.25 -3.60 -7.91
CA LEU A 35 -13.95 -2.39 -7.52
C LEU A 35 -14.04 -1.37 -8.67
N ARG A 36 -12.94 -1.14 -9.39
CA ARG A 36 -12.93 -0.26 -10.57
C ARG A 36 -13.84 -0.76 -11.69
N SER A 37 -13.82 -2.06 -11.97
CA SER A 37 -14.67 -2.67 -12.99
C SER A 37 -16.15 -2.52 -12.65
N TYR A 38 -16.52 -2.72 -11.38
CA TYR A 38 -17.89 -2.49 -10.91
C TYR A 38 -18.34 -1.04 -11.11
N GLY A 39 -17.47 -0.07 -10.80
CA GLY A 39 -17.73 1.35 -11.07
C GLY A 39 -17.88 1.67 -12.55
N ALA A 40 -17.03 1.10 -13.41
CA ALA A 40 -17.09 1.31 -14.87
C ALA A 40 -18.39 0.77 -15.48
N ILE A 41 -18.81 -0.43 -15.09
CA ILE A 41 -20.08 -1.02 -15.56
C ILE A 41 -21.26 -0.15 -15.11
N TRP A 42 -21.21 0.40 -13.89
CA TRP A 42 -22.26 1.29 -13.40
C TRP A 42 -22.36 2.58 -14.21
N ALA A 43 -21.23 3.19 -14.57
CA ALA A 43 -21.19 4.37 -15.43
C ALA A 43 -21.83 4.11 -16.81
N ILE A 44 -21.54 2.94 -17.40
CA ILE A 44 -22.13 2.50 -18.67
C ILE A 44 -23.65 2.34 -18.53
N ALA A 45 -24.11 1.60 -17.52
CA ALA A 45 -25.53 1.37 -17.28
C ALA A 45 -26.30 2.67 -16.99
N GLN A 46 -25.66 3.62 -16.31
CA GLN A 46 -26.24 4.93 -16.07
C GLN A 46 -26.36 5.75 -17.36
N ALA A 47 -25.29 5.79 -18.17
CA ALA A 47 -25.31 6.48 -19.47
C ALA A 47 -26.37 5.92 -20.42
N GLU A 48 -26.61 4.61 -20.37
CA GLU A 48 -27.68 3.93 -21.11
C GLU A 48 -29.07 4.34 -20.60
N ASN A 49 -29.31 4.30 -19.28
CA ASN A 49 -30.60 4.66 -18.68
C ASN A 49 -30.99 6.14 -18.87
N GLU A 50 -30.01 7.03 -18.97
CA GLU A 50 -30.23 8.45 -19.27
C GLU A 50 -30.52 8.71 -20.75
N SER A 51 -30.49 7.68 -21.61
CA SER A 51 -30.86 7.78 -23.01
C SER A 51 -32.36 7.60 -23.21
N LYS A 52 -33.01 8.60 -23.82
CA LYS A 52 -34.33 8.48 -24.41
C LYS A 52 -34.16 8.50 -25.92
N GLY A 53 -33.72 7.38 -26.51
CA GLY A 53 -33.62 7.23 -27.97
C GLY A 53 -32.26 6.76 -28.47
N LYS A 54 -32.14 6.64 -29.81
CA LYS A 54 -30.93 6.22 -30.51
C LYS A 54 -29.85 7.30 -30.36
N PHE A 55 -28.66 6.91 -29.92
CA PHE A 55 -27.50 7.77 -29.76
C PHE A 55 -26.38 7.36 -30.71
N THR A 56 -25.53 8.32 -31.07
CA THR A 56 -24.25 8.07 -31.72
C THR A 56 -23.21 7.58 -30.71
N LEU A 57 -22.14 6.93 -31.19
CA LEU A 57 -21.05 6.46 -30.34
C LEU A 57 -20.38 7.62 -29.57
N GLU A 58 -20.27 8.79 -30.21
CA GLU A 58 -19.68 9.98 -29.60
C GLU A 58 -20.55 10.54 -28.46
N GLU A 59 -21.86 10.65 -28.67
CA GLU A 59 -22.81 11.06 -27.62
C GLU A 59 -22.80 10.09 -26.44
N PHE A 60 -22.71 8.79 -26.70
CA PHE A 60 -22.62 7.78 -25.65
C PHE A 60 -21.33 7.88 -24.84
N SER A 61 -20.20 8.02 -25.53
CA SER A 61 -18.89 8.21 -24.89
C SER A 61 -18.90 9.45 -23.99
N ASN A 62 -19.40 10.58 -24.51
CA ASN A 62 -19.50 11.82 -23.75
C ASN A 62 -20.40 11.67 -22.52
N ARG A 63 -21.50 10.91 -22.63
CA ARG A 63 -22.38 10.62 -21.49
C ARG A 63 -21.68 9.80 -20.41
N ILE A 64 -20.98 8.72 -20.79
CA ILE A 64 -20.18 7.91 -19.85
C ILE A 64 -19.17 8.80 -19.13
N LEU A 65 -18.45 9.65 -19.88
CA LEU A 65 -17.44 10.55 -19.31
C LEU A 65 -18.04 11.67 -18.45
N SER A 66 -19.29 12.07 -18.69
CA SER A 66 -20.00 13.04 -17.85
C SER A 66 -20.67 12.42 -16.62
N SER A 67 -20.78 11.09 -16.55
CA SER A 67 -21.47 10.41 -15.46
C SER A 67 -20.80 10.70 -14.12
N LYS A 68 -21.64 11.05 -13.14
CA LYS A 68 -21.25 11.22 -11.74
C LYS A 68 -22.02 10.21 -10.92
N PHE A 69 -21.31 9.43 -10.12
CA PHE A 69 -21.94 8.43 -9.27
C PHE A 69 -21.24 8.36 -7.91
N ASP A 70 -22.06 8.40 -6.87
CA ASP A 70 -21.68 8.17 -5.48
C ASP A 70 -21.99 6.71 -5.14
N ARG A 71 -20.99 5.83 -5.02
CA ARG A 71 -21.36 4.45 -4.64
C ARG A 71 -20.38 3.62 -3.84
N LEU A 72 -19.06 3.82 -3.90
CA LEU A 72 -18.13 2.89 -3.24
C LEU A 72 -16.83 3.49 -2.66
N TYR A 73 -16.54 4.76 -2.92
CA TYR A 73 -15.35 5.44 -2.39
C TYR A 73 -15.57 6.97 -2.31
N GLY A 74 -16.83 7.41 -2.21
CA GLY A 74 -17.25 8.79 -2.43
C GLY A 74 -17.64 9.10 -3.88
N ASN A 75 -17.61 10.38 -4.23
CA ASN A 75 -18.07 10.89 -5.52
C ASN A 75 -17.06 10.59 -6.62
N THR A 76 -17.42 9.65 -7.49
CA THR A 76 -16.57 9.25 -8.62
C THR A 76 -17.03 9.95 -9.90
N SER A 77 -16.07 10.50 -10.63
CA SER A 77 -16.29 11.19 -11.91
C SER A 77 -15.23 10.74 -12.91
N PHE A 78 -15.37 11.11 -14.18
CA PHE A 78 -14.28 10.94 -15.14
C PHE A 78 -13.58 12.29 -15.39
N ARG A 79 -12.26 12.25 -15.50
CA ARG A 79 -11.43 13.39 -15.89
C ARG A 79 -10.45 12.93 -16.96
N ASN A 80 -10.46 13.59 -18.13
CA ASN A 80 -9.62 13.25 -19.28
C ASN A 80 -9.73 11.76 -19.70
N GLY A 81 -10.94 11.21 -19.76
CA GLY A 81 -11.15 9.81 -20.17
C GLY A 81 -10.78 8.75 -19.13
N LYS A 82 -10.35 9.15 -17.93
CA LYS A 82 -9.98 8.23 -16.84
C LYS A 82 -10.93 8.39 -15.66
N LEU A 83 -11.27 7.27 -15.02
CA LEU A 83 -12.01 7.28 -13.77
C LEU A 83 -11.19 8.08 -12.74
N TRP A 84 -11.72 9.24 -12.38
CA TRP A 84 -11.13 10.15 -11.42
C TRP A 84 -11.66 9.79 -10.04
N GLN A 85 -10.74 9.38 -9.20
CA GLN A 85 -10.94 9.21 -7.78
C GLN A 85 -10.04 10.25 -7.13
N SER A 86 -10.54 10.99 -6.14
CA SER A 86 -9.66 11.77 -5.26
C SER A 86 -8.55 10.83 -4.80
N PRO A 87 -7.25 11.18 -4.96
CA PRO A 87 -6.12 10.30 -4.68
C PRO A 87 -5.89 10.16 -3.17
N THR A 88 -6.95 9.87 -2.43
CA THR A 88 -6.90 9.54 -1.02
C THR A 88 -6.40 8.11 -0.90
N PHE A 89 -5.08 7.97 -0.79
CA PHE A 89 -4.49 6.70 -0.38
C PHE A 89 -4.64 6.52 1.13
N ASP A 90 -4.59 5.29 1.61
CA ASP A 90 -4.50 4.96 3.05
C ASP A 90 -3.12 4.35 3.29
N ILE A 91 -2.23 4.98 4.07
CA ILE A 91 -0.94 4.39 4.45
C ILE A 91 -1.10 3.49 5.69
N ILE A 92 -1.21 2.19 5.46
CA ILE A 92 -1.42 1.19 6.51
C ILE A 92 -0.10 0.82 7.18
N ASN A 93 -0.08 0.80 8.52
CA ASN A 93 1.06 0.33 9.29
C ASN A 93 0.83 -1.13 9.75
N VAL A 94 1.72 -2.04 9.39
CA VAL A 94 1.57 -3.46 9.72
C VAL A 94 2.58 -3.85 10.79
N ILE A 95 2.10 -4.33 11.94
CA ILE A 95 2.95 -4.74 13.08
C ILE A 95 2.54 -6.15 13.50
N GLY A 96 3.40 -7.15 13.26
CA GLY A 96 3.07 -8.55 13.55
C GLY A 96 1.82 -9.05 12.82
N LEU A 97 1.11 -10.03 13.41
CA LEU A 97 -0.12 -10.63 12.86
C LEU A 97 -1.36 -9.73 12.94
N HIS A 98 -1.31 -8.64 13.71
CA HIS A 98 -2.44 -7.74 13.93
C HIS A 98 -2.13 -6.37 13.30
N SER A 99 -2.66 -6.17 12.09
CA SER A 99 -2.46 -4.95 11.31
C SER A 99 -3.14 -3.74 11.96
N ILE A 100 -2.36 -2.70 12.29
CA ILE A 100 -2.91 -1.42 12.79
C ILE A 100 -3.18 -0.51 11.59
N LEU A 101 -4.43 -0.51 11.14
CA LEU A 101 -4.93 0.36 10.08
C LEU A 101 -4.85 1.82 10.52
N LYS A 102 -3.98 2.60 9.88
CA LYS A 102 -4.09 4.07 9.86
C LYS A 102 -4.25 4.51 8.41
N GLY A 103 -5.23 5.35 8.13
CA GLY A 103 -5.41 5.95 6.81
C GLY A 103 -4.70 7.30 6.80
N TRP A 104 -3.68 7.45 5.98
CA TRP A 104 -3.09 8.75 5.70
C TRP A 104 -3.57 9.21 4.33
N THR A 105 -4.53 10.12 4.31
CA THR A 105 -5.05 10.69 3.07
C THR A 105 -4.01 11.62 2.47
N GLN A 106 -3.48 11.27 1.30
CA GLN A 106 -2.75 12.23 0.49
C GLN A 106 -3.76 13.11 -0.26
N SER A 107 -3.76 14.42 -0.02
CA SER A 107 -4.48 15.35 -0.89
C SER A 107 -3.48 16.10 -1.79
N PRO A 108 -3.83 16.42 -3.04
CA PRO A 108 -2.96 17.20 -3.93
C PRO A 108 -2.60 18.58 -3.38
N GLU A 109 -3.43 19.12 -2.47
CA GLU A 109 -3.35 20.49 -1.96
C GLU A 109 -2.61 20.59 -0.61
N LEU A 110 -2.70 19.55 0.24
CA LEU A 110 -2.17 19.58 1.62
C LEU A 110 -1.05 18.56 1.86
N GLY A 111 -0.69 17.74 0.87
CA GLY A 111 0.27 16.66 1.06
C GLY A 111 -0.32 15.50 1.89
N LEU A 112 0.51 14.80 2.66
CA LEU A 112 0.05 13.75 3.59
C LEU A 112 -0.67 14.40 4.77
N SER A 113 -2.00 14.37 4.78
CA SER A 113 -2.79 14.88 5.89
C SER A 113 -3.33 13.74 6.75
N LYS A 114 -3.26 13.93 8.06
CA LYS A 114 -3.69 12.94 9.05
C LYS A 114 -5.20 13.12 9.26
N ASN A 115 -6.03 12.29 8.61
CA ASN A 115 -7.44 12.18 8.98
C ASN A 115 -7.56 11.24 10.17
N VAL A 116 -7.37 11.80 11.37
CA VAL A 116 -7.37 11.05 12.63
C VAL A 116 -8.81 10.83 13.06
N LEU A 117 -9.33 9.63 12.81
CA LEU A 117 -10.24 9.04 13.80
C LEU A 117 -9.42 8.90 15.09
N ASP A 118 -9.87 9.65 16.07
CA ASP A 118 -9.21 9.98 17.32
C ASP A 118 -8.69 8.73 18.06
N THR A 119 -7.59 8.90 18.80
CA THR A 119 -7.07 8.08 19.92
C THR A 119 -6.02 6.97 19.80
N ASP A 120 -5.65 6.39 18.65
CA ASP A 120 -4.66 5.28 18.68
C ASP A 120 -3.19 5.67 18.37
N THR A 121 -2.24 5.05 19.08
CA THR A 121 -0.79 5.30 19.03
C THR A 121 -0.14 4.77 17.75
N VAL A 122 0.69 5.58 17.05
CA VAL A 122 1.39 5.15 15.81
C VAL A 122 2.65 4.41 16.22
N TYR A 123 2.92 3.24 15.64
CA TYR A 123 4.21 2.59 15.78
C TYR A 123 5.02 2.77 14.52
N TRP A 124 6.26 3.18 14.68
CA TRP A 124 7.23 3.27 13.61
C TRP A 124 8.03 1.97 13.53
N PRO A 125 8.70 1.71 12.40
CA PRO A 125 9.61 0.58 12.27
C PRO A 125 10.54 0.50 13.49
N GLY A 126 10.63 -0.69 14.10
CA GLY A 126 11.33 -0.90 15.37
C GLY A 126 10.48 -0.75 16.63
N GLY A 127 9.14 -0.62 16.50
CA GLY A 127 8.22 -0.58 17.64
C GLY A 127 8.18 0.75 18.39
N LEU A 128 8.71 1.82 17.79
CA LEU A 128 8.80 3.14 18.42
C LEU A 128 7.47 3.89 18.31
N HIS A 129 7.02 4.50 19.41
CA HIS A 129 5.83 5.36 19.40
C HIS A 129 6.10 6.80 18.96
N LEU A 130 7.36 7.22 19.04
CA LEU A 130 7.80 8.57 18.69
C LEU A 130 8.01 8.69 17.18
N ILE A 131 7.62 9.83 16.61
CA ILE A 131 7.91 10.17 15.22
C ILE A 131 9.43 10.13 15.00
N PRO A 132 9.95 9.28 14.09
CA PRO A 132 11.36 9.21 13.78
C PRO A 132 11.79 10.57 13.24
N LYS A 133 12.92 11.07 13.73
CA LYS A 133 13.48 12.36 13.31
C LYS A 133 14.01 12.35 11.85
N GLY A 134 13.89 11.22 11.15
CA GLY A 134 14.43 11.02 9.80
C GLY A 134 15.95 10.80 9.80
N TRP A 135 16.55 10.92 8.62
CA TRP A 135 18.02 10.93 8.46
C TRP A 135 18.59 12.26 8.95
N THR A 136 18.87 12.35 10.25
CA THR A 136 19.61 13.48 10.82
C THR A 136 21.11 13.18 10.76
N HIS A 137 21.93 14.15 10.34
CA HIS A 137 23.39 14.06 10.42
C HIS A 137 23.78 13.76 11.88
N SER A 138 24.31 12.57 12.15
CA SER A 138 24.64 12.15 13.52
C SER A 138 25.99 12.77 13.90
N TYR A 139 25.96 13.86 14.67
CA TYR A 139 27.16 14.53 15.16
C TYR A 139 27.97 13.71 16.19
N GLU A 140 27.46 12.55 16.61
CA GLU A 140 27.99 11.82 17.78
C GLU A 140 28.88 10.61 17.45
N GLY A 141 29.36 10.45 16.22
CA GLY A 141 30.26 9.34 15.88
C GLY A 141 29.66 7.94 16.11
N ARG A 142 28.33 7.84 16.27
CA ARG A 142 27.64 6.56 16.46
C ARG A 142 27.72 5.77 15.15
N SER A 143 28.20 4.55 15.25
CA SER A 143 28.26 3.63 14.11
C SER A 143 26.86 3.22 13.64
N LEU A 144 26.68 3.12 12.33
CA LEU A 144 25.47 2.59 11.75
C LEU A 144 25.40 1.10 12.08
N LYS A 145 24.42 0.72 12.92
CA LYS A 145 24.17 -0.68 13.25
C LYS A 145 23.16 -1.26 12.27
N ILE A 146 23.55 -2.31 11.56
CA ILE A 146 22.68 -3.03 10.64
C ILE A 146 22.40 -4.41 11.24
N GLY A 147 21.13 -4.70 11.49
CA GLY A 147 20.67 -6.03 11.86
C GLY A 147 20.68 -6.94 10.64
N VAL A 148 21.37 -8.07 10.75
CA VAL A 148 21.50 -9.06 9.69
C VAL A 148 20.93 -10.39 10.21
N LEU A 149 19.97 -10.95 9.48
CA LEU A 149 19.39 -12.24 9.85
C LEU A 149 20.45 -13.32 9.83
N ALA A 150 20.52 -14.09 10.92
CA ALA A 150 21.38 -15.25 11.09
C ALA A 150 21.32 -16.28 9.94
N LYS A 151 20.12 -16.45 9.37
CA LYS A 151 19.83 -17.37 8.27
C LYS A 151 19.05 -16.61 7.19
N GLY A 152 19.77 -16.10 6.21
CA GLY A 152 19.14 -15.54 5.01
C GLY A 152 18.65 -16.65 4.07
N ALA A 153 17.52 -16.43 3.40
CA ALA A 153 17.06 -17.33 2.33
C ALA A 153 18.00 -17.33 1.11
N PHE A 154 18.79 -16.26 0.94
CA PHE A 154 19.70 -16.06 -0.19
C PHE A 154 21.09 -15.59 0.27
N THR A 155 22.05 -16.51 0.35
CA THR A 155 23.43 -16.23 0.76
C THR A 155 24.21 -15.34 -0.21
N GLN A 156 23.75 -15.23 -1.46
CA GLN A 156 24.33 -14.34 -2.48
C GLN A 156 24.27 -12.86 -2.08
N PHE A 157 23.21 -12.46 -1.36
CA PHE A 157 23.02 -11.08 -0.93
C PHE A 157 23.58 -10.82 0.47
N VAL A 158 23.42 -11.80 1.37
CA VAL A 158 23.87 -11.75 2.76
C VAL A 158 24.34 -13.14 3.17
N ASP A 159 25.65 -13.29 3.37
CA ASP A 159 26.30 -14.49 3.87
C ASP A 159 26.89 -14.24 5.26
N VAL A 160 26.56 -15.10 6.23
CA VAL A 160 26.99 -14.97 7.62
C VAL A 160 27.83 -16.19 7.99
N ASN A 161 29.14 -16.01 8.05
CA ASN A 161 30.08 -17.07 8.42
C ASN A 161 30.54 -16.93 9.86
N TYR A 162 30.36 -17.98 10.65
CA TYR A 162 30.79 -18.01 12.04
C TYR A 162 32.23 -18.52 12.14
N ASN A 163 33.15 -17.65 12.58
CA ASN A 163 34.52 -18.07 12.81
C ASN A 163 34.68 -18.57 14.26
N GLN A 164 34.91 -19.89 14.41
CA GLN A 164 35.07 -20.56 15.71
C GLN A 164 36.29 -20.03 16.50
N SER A 165 37.30 -19.48 15.83
CA SER A 165 38.52 -18.97 16.50
C SER A 165 38.34 -17.61 17.17
N SER A 166 37.40 -16.78 16.68
CA SER A 166 37.23 -15.39 17.14
C SER A 166 35.90 -15.15 17.86
N ASN A 167 35.02 -16.16 17.92
CA ASN A 167 33.64 -16.07 18.42
C ASN A 167 32.84 -14.89 17.83
N LYS A 168 33.21 -14.41 16.64
CA LYS A 168 32.58 -13.28 15.96
C LYS A 168 32.04 -13.70 14.59
N PRO A 169 30.80 -13.33 14.25
CA PRO A 169 30.28 -13.55 12.91
C PRO A 169 30.97 -12.61 11.91
N SER A 170 31.25 -13.13 10.73
CA SER A 170 31.73 -12.39 9.57
C SER A 170 30.60 -12.28 8.54
N PHE A 171 30.46 -11.11 7.92
CA PHE A 171 29.33 -10.79 7.04
C PHE A 171 29.84 -10.45 5.63
N ASN A 172 29.35 -11.19 4.64
CA ASN A 172 29.66 -11.06 3.22
C ASN A 172 28.37 -11.00 2.39
N GLY A 173 28.51 -10.87 1.06
CA GLY A 173 27.39 -10.84 0.11
C GLY A 173 27.21 -9.48 -0.58
N LEU A 174 26.44 -9.48 -1.67
CA LEU A 174 26.25 -8.31 -2.53
C LEU A 174 25.73 -7.08 -1.76
N SER A 175 24.74 -7.26 -0.89
CA SER A 175 24.16 -6.15 -0.11
C SER A 175 25.18 -5.56 0.86
N ILE A 176 25.99 -6.40 1.51
CA ILE A 176 27.04 -5.94 2.44
C ILE A 176 28.13 -5.17 1.69
N MET A 177 28.55 -5.65 0.52
CA MET A 177 29.55 -4.97 -0.31
C MET A 177 29.05 -3.62 -0.82
N SER A 178 27.82 -3.56 -1.35
CA SER A 178 27.21 -2.31 -1.81
C SER A 178 27.07 -1.29 -0.66
N SER A 179 26.64 -1.72 0.53
CA SER A 179 26.54 -0.83 1.69
C SER A 179 27.89 -0.28 2.13
N LYS A 180 28.93 -1.13 2.23
CA LYS A 180 30.30 -0.67 2.56
C LYS A 180 30.83 0.32 1.52
N GLN A 181 30.55 0.08 0.25
CA GLN A 181 30.97 0.96 -0.85
C GLN A 181 30.23 2.31 -0.84
N LEU A 182 28.93 2.33 -0.55
CA LEU A 182 28.12 3.55 -0.51
C LEU A 182 28.38 4.37 0.76
N LEU A 183 28.75 3.71 1.85
CA LEU A 183 28.91 4.31 3.18
C LEU A 183 30.37 4.28 3.65
N LYS A 184 31.33 4.48 2.73
CA LYS A 184 32.78 4.44 3.03
C LYS A 184 33.21 5.38 4.16
N ASN A 185 32.50 6.49 4.33
CA ASN A 185 32.79 7.49 5.36
C ASN A 185 32.08 7.20 6.70
N TRP A 186 31.42 6.05 6.82
CA TRP A 186 30.70 5.63 8.02
C TRP A 186 31.29 4.34 8.57
N THR A 187 31.36 4.25 9.90
CA THR A 187 31.64 2.97 10.55
C THR A 187 30.35 2.15 10.56
N ILE A 188 30.31 1.08 9.76
CA ILE A 188 29.18 0.14 9.70
C ILE A 188 29.49 -1.05 10.60
N ILE A 189 28.59 -1.37 11.53
CA ILE A 189 28.67 -2.58 12.35
C ILE A 189 27.47 -3.46 12.05
N CYS A 190 27.73 -4.69 11.63
CA CYS A 190 26.71 -5.69 11.42
C CYS A 190 26.54 -6.53 12.70
N HIS A 191 25.30 -6.73 13.13
CA HIS A 191 24.95 -7.63 14.22
C HIS A 191 24.00 -8.71 13.72
N MET A 192 24.19 -9.92 14.22
CA MET A 192 23.30 -11.05 13.97
C MET A 192 22.02 -10.84 14.81
N SER A 193 20.85 -10.88 14.19
CA SER A 193 19.54 -10.83 14.88
C SER A 193 18.89 -12.19 15.01
#